data_AF-A0A948JI28-F1
#
_entry.id   AF-A0A948JI28-F1
#
_cell.length_a   1.000
_cell.length_b   1.000
_cell.length_c   1.000
_cell.angle_alpha   90.00
_cell.angle_beta   90.00
_cell.angle_gamma   90.00
#
_symmetry.space_group_name_H-M   'P 1'
#
loop_
_entity.id
_entity.type
_entity.pdbx_description
1 polymer ?
#
loop_
_entity_poly.entity_id
_entity_poly.type
_entity_poly.pdbx_seq_one_letter_code
_entity_poly.pdbx_strand_id
1 'polypeptide(L)'
;MDTIYKILENCEVKKVGERQYEFTASTADQDRDGEVIDVSGWDLKNFKKNPVIMFAHDYRTLPIGRATKIGVRDGKLVNNVEFPPEGTYEFA
;
A
#
# COMPACT_ATOMS: atom_id res chain seq x y z
N MET A 1 -2.93 17.27 24.59
CA MET A 1 -2.66 16.34 23.47
C MET A 1 -1.28 16.66 23.00
N ASP A 2 -0.36 15.70 23.09
CA ASP A 2 0.97 15.86 22.54
C ASP A 2 0.91 15.74 21.02
N THR A 3 1.62 16.61 20.31
CA THR A 3 1.66 16.59 18.84
C THR A 3 2.51 15.39 18.40
N ILE A 4 1.89 14.43 17.70
CA ILE A 4 2.61 13.30 17.08
C ILE A 4 3.06 13.72 15.68
N TYR A 5 4.38 13.73 15.46
CA TYR A 5 4.96 13.90 14.13
C TYR A 5 5.16 12.52 13.50
N LYS A 6 4.39 12.21 12.45
CA LYS A 6 4.60 10.98 11.68
C LYS A 6 5.76 11.20 10.71
N ILE A 7 6.92 10.67 11.06
CA ILE A 7 8.08 10.63 10.17
C ILE A 7 8.00 9.32 9.38
N LEU A 8 8.01 9.41 8.05
CA LEU A 8 8.01 8.24 7.16
C LEU A 8 9.43 7.65 7.11
N GLU A 9 9.90 7.13 8.24
CA GLU A 9 11.14 6.37 8.30
C GLU A 9 10.87 4.93 7.83
N ASN A 10 11.87 4.24 7.28
CA ASN A 10 11.80 2.82 6.94
C ASN A 10 10.80 2.43 5.81
N CYS A 11 10.42 3.39 4.97
CA CYS A 11 9.71 3.15 3.72
C CYS A 11 10.71 2.89 2.60
N GLU A 12 10.76 1.65 2.12
CA GLU A 12 11.58 1.29 0.96
C GLU A 12 10.71 1.22 -0.29
N VAL A 13 11.24 1.68 -1.42
CA VAL A 13 10.62 1.52 -2.74
C VAL A 13 11.66 0.88 -3.66
N LYS A 14 11.27 -0.19 -4.34
CA LYS A 14 12.14 -0.94 -5.26
C LYS A 14 11.41 -1.13 -6.59
N LYS A 15 12.06 -0.79 -7.71
CA LYS A 15 11.56 -1.16 -9.04
C LYS A 15 11.82 -2.66 -9.24
N VAL A 16 10.78 -3.43 -9.51
CA VAL A 16 10.84 -4.91 -9.64
C VAL A 16 10.39 -5.41 -11.01
N GLY A 17 9.96 -4.49 -11.88
CA GLY A 17 9.59 -4.74 -13.27
C GLY A 17 9.40 -3.42 -14.01
N GLU A 18 8.98 -3.47 -15.27
CA GLU A 18 8.86 -2.27 -16.12
C GLU A 18 7.94 -1.20 -15.48
N ARG A 19 6.73 -1.62 -15.06
CA ARG A 19 5.71 -0.82 -14.37
C ARG A 19 5.39 -1.37 -12.98
N GLN A 20 6.33 -2.11 -12.39
CA GLN A 20 6.11 -2.80 -11.12
C GLN A 20 7.06 -2.29 -10.05
N TYR A 21 6.48 -1.94 -8.90
CA TYR A 21 7.21 -1.42 -7.75
C TYR A 21 6.82 -2.19 -6.50
N GLU A 22 7.81 -2.59 -5.71
CA GLU A 22 7.63 -3.13 -4.37
C GLU A 22 7.84 -2.01 -3.35
N PHE A 23 6.94 -1.87 -2.39
CA PHE A 23 7.08 -0.88 -1.32
C PHE A 23 6.44 -1.30 -0.01
N THR A 24 6.81 -0.60 1.07
CA THR A 24 6.12 -0.69 2.37
C THR A 24 4.76 -0.01 2.25
N ALA A 25 3.67 -0.78 2.37
CA ALA A 25 2.31 -0.27 2.35
C ALA A 25 1.83 0.21 3.72
N SER A 26 2.29 -0.44 4.80
CA SER A 26 1.90 -0.10 6.17
C SER A 26 2.87 -0.72 7.18
N THR A 27 2.94 -0.12 8.38
CA THR A 27 3.73 -0.57 9.53
C THR A 27 2.84 -0.58 10.78
N ALA A 28 3.32 -1.15 11.88
CA ALA A 28 2.68 -1.05 13.19
C ALA A 28 3.12 0.20 13.99
N ASP A 29 3.64 1.23 13.31
CA ASP A 29 3.98 2.49 13.96
C ASP A 29 2.70 3.24 14.34
N GLN A 30 2.73 3.97 15.46
CA GLN A 30 1.59 4.77 15.90
C GLN A 30 1.21 5.79 14.82
N ASP A 31 -0.06 5.82 14.43
CA ASP A 31 -0.54 6.80 13.47
C ASP A 31 -0.86 8.17 14.13
N ARG A 32 -1.41 9.09 13.33
CA ARG A 32 -1.70 10.46 13.78
C ARG A 32 -2.93 10.53 14.69
N ASP A 33 -3.78 9.50 14.65
CA ASP A 33 -5.00 9.43 15.45
C ASP A 33 -4.73 8.67 16.78
N GLY A 34 -3.54 8.08 16.90
CA GLY A 34 -2.98 7.55 18.14
C GLY A 34 -3.06 6.03 18.25
N GLU A 35 -3.52 5.36 17.18
CA GLU A 35 -3.67 3.92 17.13
C GLU A 35 -2.40 3.19 16.67
N VAL A 36 -2.27 1.94 17.13
CA VAL A 36 -1.31 0.96 16.64
C VAL A 36 -2.10 -0.27 16.20
N ILE A 37 -1.92 -0.70 14.96
CA ILE A 37 -2.53 -1.92 14.43
C ILE A 37 -1.44 -2.97 14.27
N ASP A 38 -1.57 -4.09 14.98
CA ASP A 38 -0.63 -5.21 14.88
C ASP A 38 -0.70 -5.84 13.48
N VAL A 39 0.43 -5.81 12.77
CA VAL A 39 0.59 -6.36 11.43
C VAL A 39 0.25 -7.85 11.36
N SER A 40 0.44 -8.60 12.45
CA SER A 40 0.12 -10.04 12.53
C SER A 40 -1.38 -10.32 12.49
N GLY A 41 -2.21 -9.32 12.81
CA GLY A 41 -3.67 -9.40 12.79
C GLY A 41 -4.31 -9.18 11.42
N TRP A 42 -3.55 -8.80 10.38
CA TRP A 42 -4.12 -8.51 9.06
C TRP A 42 -4.55 -9.76 8.29
N ASP A 43 -5.85 -9.92 8.05
CA ASP A 43 -6.40 -10.90 7.12
C ASP A 43 -6.48 -10.35 5.69
N LEU A 44 -5.55 -10.80 4.84
CA LEU A 44 -5.47 -10.39 3.43
C LEU A 44 -6.28 -11.30 2.49
N LYS A 45 -7.00 -12.32 2.98
CA LYS A 45 -7.66 -13.34 2.16
C LYS A 45 -8.67 -12.73 1.18
N ASN A 46 -9.50 -11.80 1.64
CA ASN A 46 -10.50 -11.17 0.77
C ASN A 46 -9.87 -10.19 -0.21
N PHE A 47 -8.89 -9.39 0.23
CA PHE A 47 -8.17 -8.46 -0.64
C PHE A 47 -7.50 -9.21 -1.81
N LYS A 48 -6.85 -10.35 -1.54
CA LYS A 48 -6.18 -11.17 -2.56
C LYS A 48 -7.11 -11.72 -3.65
N LYS A 49 -8.44 -11.77 -3.43
CA LYS A 49 -9.41 -12.17 -4.47
C LYS A 49 -9.59 -11.12 -5.55
N ASN A 50 -9.43 -9.84 -5.21
CA ASN A 50 -9.50 -8.71 -6.14
C ASN A 50 -8.55 -7.59 -5.68
N PRO A 51 -7.23 -7.72 -5.91
CA PRO A 51 -6.21 -6.90 -5.28
C PRO A 51 -6.01 -5.55 -5.99
N VAL A 52 -7.07 -4.74 -6.04
CA VAL A 52 -7.04 -3.41 -6.66
C VAL A 52 -6.39 -2.37 -5.75
N ILE A 53 -5.61 -1.48 -6.34
CA ILE A 53 -5.03 -0.31 -5.66
C ILE A 53 -5.79 0.92 -6.15
N MET A 54 -6.36 1.67 -5.20
CA MET A 54 -7.13 2.87 -5.53
C MET A 54 -6.36 4.13 -5.19
N PHE A 55 -6.69 5.19 -5.92
CA PHE A 55 -6.25 6.53 -5.56
C PHE A 55 -7.10 7.06 -4.41
N ALA A 56 -6.47 7.50 -3.33
CA ALA A 56 -7.10 8.28 -2.25
C ALA A 56 -8.44 7.72 -1.72
N HIS A 57 -8.61 6.39 -1.68
CA HIS A 57 -9.88 5.74 -1.30
C HIS A 57 -11.10 6.16 -2.16
N ASP A 58 -10.89 6.61 -3.39
CA ASP A 58 -11.98 6.96 -4.30
C ASP A 58 -12.53 5.71 -5.01
N TYR A 59 -13.70 5.26 -4.57
CA TYR A 59 -14.40 4.09 -5.11
C TYR A 59 -15.17 4.39 -6.40
N ARG A 60 -15.12 5.63 -6.91
CA ARG A 60 -15.90 6.08 -8.07
C ARG A 60 -15.08 6.17 -9.35
N THR A 61 -13.75 6.01 -9.25
CA THR A 61 -12.82 6.10 -10.37
C THR A 61 -12.14 4.77 -10.65
N LEU A 62 -11.42 4.70 -11.77
CA LEU A 62 -10.67 3.50 -12.13
C LEU A 62 -9.49 3.28 -11.16
N PRO A 63 -9.16 2.02 -10.81
CA PRO A 63 -7.99 1.70 -9.99
C PRO A 63 -6.69 2.18 -10.63
N ILE A 64 -5.74 2.63 -9.80
CA ILE A 64 -4.40 3.09 -10.22
C ILE A 64 -3.39 1.96 -10.33
N GLY A 65 -3.77 0.75 -9.97
CA GLY A 65 -2.90 -0.40 -10.10
C GLY A 65 -3.50 -1.65 -9.50
N ARG A 66 -2.70 -2.71 -9.54
CA ARG A 66 -3.04 -4.01 -8.99
C ARG A 66 -1.87 -4.53 -8.17
N ALA A 67 -2.13 -4.98 -6.95
CA ALA A 67 -1.12 -5.68 -6.17
C ALA A 67 -0.93 -7.10 -6.74
N THR A 68 0.25 -7.36 -7.31
CA THR A 68 0.65 -8.68 -7.81
C THR A 68 1.15 -9.59 -6.69
N LYS A 69 1.65 -9.00 -5.60
CA LYS A 69 1.99 -9.68 -4.35
C LYS A 69 1.67 -8.77 -3.17
N ILE A 70 1.25 -9.36 -2.05
CA ILE A 70 1.04 -8.64 -0.78
C ILE A 70 1.20 -9.61 0.40
N GLY A 71 1.86 -9.15 1.45
CA GLY A 71 2.00 -9.93 2.69
C GLY A 71 2.82 -9.19 3.74
N VAL A 72 2.81 -9.75 4.95
CA VAL A 72 3.66 -9.28 6.04
C VAL A 72 5.07 -9.82 5.85
N ARG A 73 6.07 -8.94 5.87
CA ARG A 73 7.50 -9.27 5.85
C ARG A 73 8.21 -8.35 6.84
N ASP A 74 9.05 -8.91 7.70
CA ASP A 74 9.85 -8.15 8.68
C ASP A 74 9.04 -7.12 9.49
N GLY A 75 7.82 -7.51 9.92
CA GLY A 75 6.94 -6.65 10.70
C GLY A 75 6.22 -5.55 9.91
N LYS A 76 6.22 -5.60 8.58
CA LYS A 76 5.61 -4.58 7.70
C LYS A 76 4.68 -5.19 6.67
N LEU A 77 3.65 -4.47 6.24
CA LEU A 77 2.91 -4.82 5.04
C LEU A 77 3.75 -4.42 3.83
N VAL A 78 4.10 -5.38 3.01
CA VAL A 78 4.83 -5.14 1.76
C VAL A 78 3.94 -5.55 0.60
N ASN A 79 3.84 -4.68 -0.40
CA ASN A 79 3.10 -4.93 -1.63
C ASN A 79 3.99 -4.74 -2.86
N ASN A 80 3.72 -5.53 -3.89
CA ASN A 80 4.25 -5.33 -5.24
C ASN A 80 3.09 -4.86 -6.09
N VAL A 81 3.14 -3.63 -6.58
CA VAL A 81 2.06 -3.02 -7.38
C VAL A 81 2.51 -2.92 -8.82
N GLU A 82 1.64 -3.36 -9.71
CA GLU A 82 1.70 -3.10 -11.14
C GLU A 82 0.78 -1.94 -11.48
N PHE A 83 1.37 -0.87 -12.04
CA PHE A 83 0.65 0.30 -12.52
C PHE A 83 0.26 0.11 -13.99
N PRO A 84 -0.86 0.67 -14.47
CA PRO A 84 -1.26 0.62 -15.88
C PRO A 84 -0.21 1.28 -16.79
N PRO A 85 -0.22 1.00 -18.11
CA PRO A 85 0.54 1.80 -19.07
C PRO A 85 0.12 3.27 -19.03
N GLU A 86 1.06 4.16 -19.34
CA GLU A 86 0.76 5.58 -19.53
C GLU A 86 -0.33 5.79 -20.59
N GLY A 87 -1.24 6.70 -20.35
CA GLY A 87 -2.36 7.04 -21.23
C GLY A 87 -3.51 6.02 -21.22
N THR A 88 -3.49 5.03 -20.32
CA THR A 88 -4.61 4.06 -20.22
C THR A 88 -5.93 4.74 -19.88
N TYR A 89 -5.88 5.81 -19.08
CA TYR A 89 -7.00 6.71 -18.78
C TYR A 89 -6.43 8.04 -18.28
N GLU A 90 -7.28 9.05 -18.04
CA GLU A 90 -6.85 10.43 -17.77
C GLU A 90 -5.81 10.60 -16.64
N PHE A 91 -5.79 9.71 -15.64
CA PHE A 91 -4.85 9.76 -14.51
C PHE A 91 -3.67 8.79 -14.64
N ALA A 92 -3.69 7.87 -15.61
CA ALA A 92 -2.65 6.86 -15.82
C ALA A 92 -1.69 7.25 -16.93
#